data_AF-A0A3N4MC16-F1
#
_entry.id   AF-A0A3N4MC16-F1
#
_cell.length_a   1.000
_cell.length_b   1.000
_cell.length_c   1.000
_cell.angle_alpha   90.00
_cell.angle_beta   90.00
_cell.angle_gamma   90.00
#
_symmetry.space_group_name_H-M   'P 1'
#
loop_
_entity.id
_entity.type
_entity.pdbx_description
1 polymer ?
#
loop_
_entity_poly.entity_id
_entity_poly.type
_entity_poly.pdbx_seq_one_letter_code
_entity_poly.pdbx_strand_id
1 'polypeptide(L)'
;MTKKTKMAAIRLSVIALVIAGGLYFFHSFFSAFAPPEIKITKNCISTNRDFINGVSIEKIQVDLIGDKNHPVKYTVIYTTSCNIHHPIGRPPDPPNRIEFDKPGNYSWDEDTVKVRYIHDGLSRASLDTTNELWWLNKFGDHAICPIKFEREQWYFITMGDPQVTGIFFYIDKSGEEHQYFLHSGVSPI
;
A
#
# COMPACT_ATOMS: atom_id res chain seq x y z
N MET A 1 19.57 -43.48 -34.84
CA MET A 1 19.18 -42.06 -35.03
C MET A 1 20.15 -41.42 -36.02
N THR A 2 19.68 -40.96 -37.18
CA THR A 2 20.56 -40.44 -38.24
C THR A 2 21.06 -39.03 -37.91
N LYS A 3 22.19 -38.60 -38.48
CA LYS A 3 22.77 -37.26 -38.29
C LYS A 3 21.72 -36.14 -38.49
N LYS A 4 20.83 -36.32 -39.47
CA LYS A 4 19.71 -35.42 -39.76
C LYS A 4 18.68 -35.34 -38.62
N THR A 5 18.33 -36.47 -37.98
CA THR A 5 17.36 -36.47 -36.86
C THR A 5 17.93 -35.78 -35.62
N LYS A 6 19.23 -35.96 -35.32
CA LYS A 6 19.89 -35.25 -34.22
C LYS A 6 19.91 -33.73 -34.44
N MET A 7 20.21 -33.30 -35.67
CA MET A 7 20.28 -31.88 -36.02
C MET A 7 18.90 -31.21 -35.99
N ALA A 8 17.85 -31.92 -36.40
CA ALA A 8 16.47 -31.44 -36.29
C ALA A 8 16.02 -31.32 -34.82
N ALA A 9 16.33 -32.31 -33.98
CA ALA A 9 16.01 -32.27 -32.55
C ALA A 9 16.68 -31.09 -31.85
N ILE A 10 17.98 -30.85 -32.11
CA ILE A 10 18.71 -29.70 -31.55
C ILE A 10 18.06 -28.37 -31.96
N ARG A 11 17.70 -28.21 -33.24
CA ARG A 11 17.03 -26.99 -33.71
C ARG A 11 15.68 -26.77 -33.03
N LEU A 12 14.87 -27.82 -32.90
CA LEU A 12 13.60 -27.77 -32.18
C LEU A 12 13.77 -27.40 -30.70
N SER A 13 14.76 -27.98 -30.03
CA SER A 13 15.07 -27.64 -28.64
C SER A 13 15.51 -26.19 -28.48
N VAL A 14 16.34 -25.66 -29.39
CA VAL A 14 16.75 -24.25 -29.36
C VAL A 14 15.54 -23.34 -29.58
N ILE A 15 14.67 -23.64 -30.55
CA ILE A 15 13.45 -22.85 -30.81
C ILE A 15 12.53 -22.85 -29.59
N ALA A 16 12.30 -24.02 -28.97
CA ALA A 16 11.48 -24.13 -27.78
C ALA A 16 12.04 -23.30 -26.61
N LEU A 17 13.37 -23.29 -26.45
CA LEU A 17 14.05 -22.54 -25.39
C LEU A 17 13.96 -21.02 -25.63
N VAL A 18 14.07 -20.58 -26.88
CA VAL A 18 13.87 -19.16 -27.26
C VAL A 18 12.42 -18.73 -27.03
N ILE A 19 11.43 -19.56 -27.38
CA ILE A 19 10.02 -19.24 -27.15
C ILE A 19 9.71 -19.18 -25.66
N ALA A 20 10.14 -20.19 -24.88
CA ALA A 20 9.91 -20.23 -23.45
C ALA A 20 10.60 -19.06 -22.72
N GLY A 21 11.86 -18.76 -23.08
CA GLY A 21 12.60 -17.62 -22.55
C GLY A 21 11.96 -16.28 -22.92
N GLY A 22 11.51 -16.13 -24.17
CA GLY A 22 10.79 -14.95 -24.64
C GLY A 22 9.48 -14.74 -23.88
N LEU A 23 8.66 -15.78 -23.74
CA LEU A 23 7.40 -15.71 -22.98
C LEU A 23 7.64 -15.36 -21.51
N TYR A 24 8.64 -15.95 -20.88
CA TYR A 24 9.02 -15.63 -19.50
C TYR A 24 9.46 -14.16 -19.35
N PHE A 25 10.28 -13.68 -20.28
CA PHE A 25 10.74 -12.29 -20.29
C PHE A 25 9.56 -11.32 -20.45
N PHE A 26 8.67 -11.55 -21.42
CA PHE A 26 7.48 -10.72 -21.61
C PHE A 26 6.58 -10.74 -20.37
N HIS A 27 6.32 -11.91 -19.80
CA HIS A 27 5.52 -12.03 -18.58
C HIS A 27 6.14 -11.22 -17.43
N SER A 28 7.44 -11.39 -17.18
CA SER A 28 8.15 -10.69 -16.11
C SER A 28 8.15 -9.18 -16.34
N PHE A 29 8.40 -8.74 -17.57
CA PHE A 29 8.38 -7.33 -17.94
C PHE A 29 7.00 -6.72 -17.72
N PHE A 30 5.92 -7.33 -18.23
CA PHE A 30 4.57 -6.80 -18.06
C PHE A 30 4.08 -6.87 -16.61
N SER A 31 4.50 -7.87 -15.83
CA SER A 31 4.15 -7.95 -14.40
C SER A 31 4.73 -6.80 -13.56
N ALA A 32 5.87 -6.22 -13.95
CA ALA A 32 6.44 -5.06 -13.28
C ALA A 32 5.55 -3.80 -13.43
N PHE A 33 4.74 -3.73 -14.49
CA PHE A 33 3.80 -2.63 -14.73
C PHE A 33 2.44 -2.82 -14.05
N ALA A 34 2.13 -4.02 -13.56
CA ALA A 34 0.88 -4.27 -12.86
C ALA A 34 0.87 -3.56 -11.49
N PRO A 35 -0.23 -2.93 -11.05
CA PRO A 35 -0.33 -2.34 -9.72
C PRO A 35 0.06 -3.30 -8.61
N PRO A 36 0.63 -2.80 -7.49
CA PRO A 36 0.89 -3.65 -6.33
C PRO A 36 -0.42 -4.27 -5.82
N GLU A 37 -0.38 -5.58 -5.53
CA GLU A 37 -1.47 -6.25 -4.85
C GLU A 37 -1.31 -6.00 -3.36
N ILE A 38 -2.10 -5.09 -2.82
CA ILE A 38 -2.10 -4.78 -1.39
C ILE A 38 -3.29 -5.47 -0.73
N LYS A 39 -3.04 -6.04 0.44
CA LYS A 39 -4.06 -6.64 1.29
C LYS A 39 -3.93 -6.09 2.71
N ILE A 40 -4.98 -5.43 3.17
CA ILE A 40 -5.14 -4.95 4.53
C ILE A 40 -6.12 -5.88 5.25
N THR A 41 -5.76 -6.22 6.48
CA THR A 41 -6.62 -6.95 7.42
C THR A 41 -6.61 -6.23 8.76
N LYS A 42 -7.43 -6.68 9.71
CA LYS A 42 -7.43 -6.17 11.08
C LYS A 42 -6.07 -6.20 11.79
N ASN A 43 -5.15 -7.07 11.36
CA ASN A 43 -3.90 -7.37 12.08
C ASN A 43 -2.63 -7.06 11.28
N CYS A 44 -2.72 -6.86 9.96
CA CYS A 44 -1.54 -6.58 9.14
C CYS A 44 -1.91 -5.93 7.81
N ILE A 45 -0.91 -5.30 7.21
CA ILE A 45 -0.91 -4.90 5.81
C ILE A 45 0.22 -5.64 5.08
N SER A 46 -0.08 -6.17 3.90
CA SER A 46 0.89 -6.87 3.05
C SER A 46 0.78 -6.44 1.61
N THR A 47 1.88 -6.56 0.87
CA THR A 47 1.92 -6.36 -0.57
C THR A 47 2.71 -7.48 -1.26
N ASN A 48 2.46 -7.70 -2.54
CA ASN A 48 3.31 -8.56 -3.39
C ASN A 48 4.63 -7.89 -3.80
N ARG A 49 4.83 -6.63 -3.39
CA ARG A 49 6.08 -5.86 -3.48
C ARG A 49 6.61 -5.56 -2.08
N ASP A 50 7.63 -4.71 -1.98
CA ASP A 50 8.14 -4.27 -0.69
C ASP A 50 7.65 -2.85 -0.32
N PHE A 51 7.47 -2.59 0.98
CA PHE A 51 7.18 -1.25 1.50
C PHE A 51 8.48 -0.44 1.58
N ILE A 52 8.84 0.22 0.47
CA ILE A 52 10.03 1.07 0.37
C ILE A 52 9.92 2.27 1.32
N ASN A 53 8.77 2.92 1.27
CA ASN A 53 8.33 3.91 2.23
C ASN A 53 7.26 3.22 3.08
N GLY A 54 7.28 3.44 4.39
CA GLY A 54 6.31 2.80 5.26
C GLY A 54 4.88 3.27 5.00
N VAL A 55 3.99 2.96 5.93
CA VAL A 55 2.53 3.10 5.73
C VAL A 55 1.97 4.09 6.74
N SER A 56 1.17 5.04 6.29
CA SER A 56 0.37 5.89 7.18
C SER A 56 -1.06 5.40 7.24
N ILE A 57 -1.61 5.35 8.45
CA ILE A 57 -2.99 4.94 8.75
C ILE A 57 -3.67 6.09 9.48
N GLU A 58 -4.74 6.58 8.89
CA GLU A 58 -5.54 7.66 9.43
C GLU A 58 -6.91 7.12 9.85
N LYS A 59 -7.31 7.35 11.10
CA LYS A 59 -8.71 7.14 11.54
C LYS A 59 -9.51 8.35 11.08
N ILE A 60 -10.58 8.10 10.33
CA ILE A 60 -11.37 9.18 9.71
C ILE A 60 -12.82 9.18 10.19
N GLN A 61 -13.34 10.35 10.49
CA GLN A 61 -14.76 10.58 10.67
C GLN A 61 -15.36 10.97 9.31
N VAL A 62 -16.25 10.13 8.78
CA VAL A 62 -16.84 10.36 7.46
C VAL A 62 -17.96 11.39 7.55
N ASP A 63 -17.85 12.43 6.72
CA ASP A 63 -18.87 13.47 6.58
C ASP A 63 -19.79 13.20 5.38
N LEU A 64 -19.24 12.62 4.30
CA LEU A 64 -19.99 12.27 3.09
C LEU A 64 -19.40 11.02 2.41
N ILE A 65 -20.28 10.09 2.06
CA ILE A 65 -19.99 8.94 1.18
C ILE A 65 -20.38 9.32 -0.26
N GLY A 66 -19.50 9.03 -1.22
CA GLY A 66 -19.76 9.26 -2.64
C GLY A 66 -20.45 8.08 -3.33
N ASP A 67 -20.73 8.22 -4.63
CA ASP A 67 -21.53 7.29 -5.43
C ASP A 67 -20.96 5.87 -5.56
N LYS A 68 -19.67 5.69 -5.24
CA LYS A 68 -18.98 4.39 -5.24
C LYS A 68 -18.81 3.80 -3.84
N ASN A 69 -19.68 4.18 -2.89
CA ASN A 69 -19.70 3.69 -1.51
C ASN A 69 -18.39 3.87 -0.72
N HIS A 70 -17.61 4.90 -1.03
CA HIS A 70 -16.42 5.26 -0.25
C HIS A 70 -16.47 6.74 0.18
N PRO A 71 -15.72 7.12 1.24
CA PRO A 71 -15.67 8.49 1.73
C PRO A 71 -15.13 9.48 0.68
N VAL A 72 -15.84 10.58 0.47
CA VAL A 72 -15.40 11.69 -0.40
C VAL A 72 -15.19 12.98 0.39
N LYS A 73 -15.74 13.06 1.60
CA LYS A 73 -15.49 14.14 2.55
C LYS A 73 -15.39 13.54 3.95
N TYR A 74 -14.33 13.88 4.66
CA TYR A 74 -14.07 13.34 6.00
C TYR A 74 -13.13 14.23 6.79
N THR A 75 -13.11 14.00 8.10
CA THR A 75 -12.16 14.60 9.03
C THR A 75 -11.21 13.51 9.51
N VAL A 76 -9.90 13.68 9.30
CA VAL A 76 -8.89 12.86 9.99
C VAL A 76 -8.91 13.26 11.45
N ILE A 77 -9.04 12.29 12.35
CA ILE A 77 -9.07 12.53 13.80
C ILE A 77 -7.85 11.96 14.52
N TYR A 78 -7.09 11.10 13.85
CA TYR A 78 -5.94 10.42 14.39
C TYR A 78 -5.10 9.85 13.25
N THR A 79 -3.77 9.91 13.37
CA THR A 79 -2.83 9.37 12.38
C THR A 79 -1.74 8.58 13.07
N THR A 80 -1.34 7.46 12.47
CA THR A 80 -0.08 6.81 12.80
C THR A 80 0.68 6.49 11.52
N SER A 81 2.00 6.59 11.56
CA SER A 81 2.86 6.26 10.42
C SER A 81 3.91 5.24 10.82
N CYS A 82 3.99 4.16 10.05
CA CYS A 82 5.07 3.19 10.13
C CYS A 82 6.29 3.73 9.38
N ASN A 83 7.43 3.77 10.05
CA ASN A 83 8.73 4.18 9.55
C ASN A 83 9.65 2.95 9.47
N ILE A 84 10.11 2.60 8.27
CA ILE A 84 11.03 1.47 8.07
C ILE A 84 12.42 1.87 8.55
N HIS A 85 13.10 0.97 9.28
CA HIS A 85 14.45 1.25 9.76
C HIS A 85 15.48 1.07 8.65
N HIS A 86 16.31 2.10 8.45
CA HIS A 86 17.39 2.08 7.46
C HIS A 86 18.75 1.90 8.17
N PRO A 87 19.36 0.70 8.11
CA PRO A 87 20.68 0.49 8.73
C PRO A 87 21.75 1.34 8.03
N ILE A 88 22.65 1.93 8.81
CA ILE A 88 23.75 2.76 8.29
C ILE A 88 24.68 1.90 7.43
N GLY A 89 24.94 2.33 6.19
CA GLY A 89 25.90 1.69 5.29
C GLY A 89 25.38 0.45 4.55
N ARG A 90 24.07 0.15 4.62
CA ARG A 90 23.43 -0.90 3.80
C ARG A 90 22.08 -0.42 3.27
N PRO A 91 21.67 -0.85 2.06
CA PRO A 91 20.30 -0.63 1.63
C PRO A 91 19.34 -1.31 2.62
N PRO A 92 18.18 -0.69 2.92
CA PRO A 92 17.15 -1.34 3.71
C PRO A 92 16.71 -2.62 3.01
N ASP A 93 16.28 -3.61 3.80
CA ASP A 93 15.51 -4.75 3.31
C ASP A 93 14.04 -4.47 3.66
N PRO A 94 13.32 -3.74 2.79
CA PRO A 94 11.96 -3.31 3.08
C PRO A 94 11.04 -4.53 3.26
N PRO A 95 10.18 -4.54 4.29
CA PRO A 95 9.25 -5.65 4.47
C PRO A 95 8.19 -5.64 3.39
N ASN A 96 7.71 -6.81 2.99
CA ASN A 96 6.48 -6.96 2.20
C ASN A 96 5.22 -7.13 3.07
N ARG A 97 5.40 -7.20 4.39
CA ARG A 97 4.34 -7.37 5.37
C ARG A 97 4.67 -6.64 6.66
N ILE A 98 3.72 -5.84 7.13
CA ILE A 98 3.79 -5.11 8.40
C ILE A 98 2.69 -5.68 9.29
N GLU A 99 3.08 -6.26 10.43
CA GLU A 99 2.17 -6.75 11.46
C GLU A 99 1.87 -5.61 12.44
N PHE A 100 0.63 -5.50 12.88
CA PHE A 100 0.21 -4.41 13.78
C PHE A 100 0.41 -4.76 15.24
N ASP A 101 0.36 -6.06 15.58
CA ASP A 101 0.43 -6.59 16.93
C ASP A 101 1.82 -7.11 17.32
N LYS A 102 2.77 -7.11 16.40
CA LYS A 102 4.14 -7.57 16.64
C LYS A 102 5.19 -6.54 16.21
N PRO A 103 6.31 -6.46 16.94
CA PRO A 103 7.42 -5.64 16.51
C PRO A 103 8.08 -6.21 15.25
N GLY A 104 8.70 -5.32 14.47
CA GLY A 104 9.47 -5.68 13.28
C GLY A 104 10.64 -4.73 13.05
N ASN A 105 11.22 -4.74 11.84
CA ASN A 105 12.27 -3.82 11.43
C ASN A 105 11.70 -2.44 11.04
N TYR A 106 10.80 -1.92 11.86
CA TYR A 106 10.09 -0.66 11.68
C TYR A 106 9.60 -0.15 13.03
N SER A 107 9.33 1.15 13.10
CA SER A 107 8.70 1.81 14.25
C SER A 107 7.44 2.55 13.81
N TRP A 108 6.56 2.83 14.77
CA TRP A 108 5.34 3.57 14.53
C TRP A 108 5.38 4.91 15.25
N ASP A 109 5.05 5.97 14.53
CA ASP A 109 4.89 7.29 15.10
C ASP A 109 3.39 7.57 15.23
N GLU A 110 2.99 8.21 16.32
CA GLU A 110 1.60 8.55 16.63
C GLU A 110 1.42 10.07 16.68
N ASP A 111 0.40 10.56 15.95
CA ASP A 111 0.01 11.96 15.93
C ASP A 111 -1.52 12.09 16.01
N THR A 112 -2.03 12.87 16.96
CA THR A 112 -3.43 13.29 16.95
C THR A 112 -3.60 14.52 16.08
N VAL A 113 -4.33 14.39 14.98
CA VAL A 113 -4.52 15.47 14.02
C VAL A 113 -6.02 15.62 13.76
N LYS A 114 -6.50 16.87 13.66
CA LYS A 114 -7.87 17.17 13.26
C LYS A 114 -7.87 18.01 12.00
N VAL A 115 -7.84 17.35 10.84
CA VAL A 115 -7.81 18.03 9.52
C VAL A 115 -8.95 17.53 8.65
N ARG A 116 -9.69 18.45 8.07
CA ARG A 116 -10.81 18.18 7.16
C ARG A 116 -10.31 18.08 5.73
N TYR A 117 -10.73 17.02 5.05
CA TYR A 117 -10.40 16.78 3.66
C TYR A 117 -11.66 16.62 2.80
N ILE A 118 -11.53 17.04 1.55
CA ILE A 118 -12.43 16.68 0.47
C ILE A 118 -11.61 16.03 -0.65
N HIS A 119 -12.12 14.96 -1.24
CA HIS A 119 -11.53 14.38 -2.43
C HIS A 119 -11.98 15.14 -3.68
N ASP A 120 -11.01 15.50 -4.50
CA ASP A 120 -11.20 15.99 -5.86
C ASP A 120 -10.47 15.03 -6.81
N GLY A 121 -11.26 14.14 -7.43
CA GLY A 121 -10.74 13.01 -8.21
C GLY A 121 -9.84 12.09 -7.37
N LEU A 122 -8.57 11.99 -7.77
CA LEU A 122 -7.55 11.14 -7.13
C LEU A 122 -6.75 11.87 -6.04
N SER A 123 -6.97 13.18 -5.90
CA SER A 123 -6.30 14.01 -4.93
C SER A 123 -7.22 14.32 -3.75
N ARG A 124 -6.63 14.67 -2.61
CA ARG A 124 -7.37 15.23 -1.48
C ARG A 124 -6.91 16.66 -1.24
N ALA A 125 -7.86 17.56 -1.04
CA ALA A 125 -7.60 18.95 -0.66
C ALA A 125 -7.96 19.16 0.81
N SER A 126 -7.06 19.79 1.57
CA SER A 126 -7.37 20.26 2.91
C SER A 126 -8.39 21.39 2.81
N LEU A 127 -9.49 21.27 3.54
CA LEU A 127 -10.48 22.34 3.70
C LEU A 127 -10.07 23.34 4.79
N ASP A 128 -9.06 22.98 5.58
CA ASP A 128 -8.51 23.85 6.60
C ASP A 128 -7.38 24.67 5.96
N THR A 129 -7.59 25.98 5.81
CA THR A 129 -6.56 26.94 5.39
C THR A 129 -5.44 26.88 6.41
N THR A 130 -4.22 26.57 5.95
CA THR A 130 -2.94 26.55 6.68
C THR A 130 -2.92 27.55 7.84
N ASN A 131 -3.34 27.09 9.00
CA ASN A 131 -3.05 27.72 10.28
C ASN A 131 -2.22 26.66 11.00
N GLU A 132 -0.91 26.77 10.82
CA GLU A 132 0.15 25.77 11.04
C GLU A 132 0.42 25.43 12.52
N LEU A 133 -0.59 25.39 13.39
CA LEU A 133 -0.37 25.26 14.84
C LEU A 133 -1.45 24.41 15.55
N TRP A 134 -1.93 23.33 14.92
CA TRP A 134 -2.83 22.38 15.58
C TRP A 134 -2.03 21.17 16.07
N TRP A 135 -1.36 21.36 17.22
CA TRP A 135 -0.87 20.35 18.16
C TRP A 135 -0.47 19.00 17.53
N LEU A 136 0.65 18.98 16.77
CA LEU A 136 1.40 17.74 16.56
C LEU A 136 2.02 17.35 17.91
N ASN A 137 1.21 16.77 18.78
CA ASN A 137 1.73 16.03 19.90
C ASN A 137 2.26 14.72 19.30
N LYS A 138 3.56 14.70 18.95
CA LYS A 138 4.23 13.45 18.61
C LYS A 138 4.27 12.61 19.88
N PHE A 139 3.47 11.55 19.95
CA PHE A 139 3.33 10.74 21.17
C PHE A 139 4.47 9.71 21.36
N GLY A 140 5.44 9.69 20.44
CA GLY A 140 6.66 8.90 20.54
C GLY A 140 6.74 7.80 19.49
N ASP A 141 7.82 7.02 19.56
CA ASP A 141 8.06 5.88 18.69
C ASP A 141 7.55 4.61 19.38
N HIS A 142 6.68 3.86 18.72
CA HIS A 142 6.08 2.62 19.20
C HIS A 142 6.62 1.42 18.42
N ALA A 143 6.90 0.32 19.13
CA ALA A 143 7.34 -0.91 18.49
C ALA A 143 6.21 -1.64 17.74
N ILE A 144 4.95 -1.36 18.09
CA ILE A 144 3.75 -1.95 17.49
C ILE A 144 2.80 -0.84 17.05
N CYS A 145 1.85 -1.14 16.16
CA CYS A 145 0.89 -0.17 15.68
C CYS A 145 -0.02 0.29 16.82
N PRO A 146 -0.12 1.60 17.10
CA PRO A 146 -0.99 2.11 18.16
C PRO A 146 -2.47 2.05 17.77
N ILE A 147 -2.79 2.02 16.47
CA ILE A 147 -4.17 1.85 15.99
C ILE A 147 -4.60 0.40 16.09
N LYS A 148 -5.80 0.21 16.67
CA LYS A 148 -6.56 -1.02 16.55
C LYS A 148 -7.77 -0.75 15.66
N PHE A 149 -7.95 -1.57 14.63
CA PHE A 149 -9.09 -1.41 13.72
C PHE A 149 -10.41 -1.78 14.43
N GLU A 150 -11.33 -0.84 14.44
CA GLU A 150 -12.65 -0.91 15.07
C GLU A 150 -13.71 -1.24 14.01
N ARG A 151 -14.79 -1.89 14.45
CA ARG A 151 -15.98 -2.09 13.61
C ARG A 151 -16.70 -0.76 13.41
N GLU A 152 -17.34 -0.64 12.26
CA GLU A 152 -18.09 0.55 11.85
C GLU A 152 -17.23 1.82 11.76
N GLN A 153 -15.91 1.65 11.66
CA GLN A 153 -14.94 2.74 11.59
C GLN A 153 -14.21 2.71 10.26
N TRP A 154 -14.11 3.89 9.64
CA TRP A 154 -13.34 4.09 8.42
C TRP A 154 -11.91 4.49 8.72
N TYR A 155 -11.00 3.98 7.89
CA TYR A 155 -9.59 4.31 7.90
C TYR A 155 -9.16 4.69 6.49
N PHE A 156 -8.24 5.65 6.39
CA PHE A 156 -7.58 5.99 5.15
C PHE A 156 -6.09 5.65 5.26
N ILE A 157 -5.61 4.84 4.33
CA ILE A 157 -4.25 4.29 4.37
C ILE A 157 -3.50 4.83 3.16
N THR A 158 -2.34 5.42 3.41
CA THR A 158 -1.42 5.88 2.36
C THR A 158 -0.09 5.15 2.48
N MET A 159 0.54 4.94 1.33
CA MET A 159 1.85 4.32 1.23
C MET A 159 2.63 5.02 0.14
N GLY A 160 3.96 5.00 0.21
CA GLY A 160 4.78 5.67 -0.79
C GLY A 160 4.93 4.91 -2.12
N ASP A 161 3.94 4.10 -2.53
CA ASP A 161 3.87 3.55 -3.89
C ASP A 161 3.12 4.55 -4.79
N PRO A 162 3.76 5.08 -5.85
CA PRO A 162 3.15 6.10 -6.70
C PRO A 162 1.92 5.63 -7.48
N GLN A 163 1.66 4.32 -7.58
CA GLN A 163 0.50 3.76 -8.28
C GLN A 163 -0.77 3.76 -7.43
N VAL A 164 -0.65 3.92 -6.11
CA VAL A 164 -1.77 3.90 -5.16
C VAL A 164 -1.77 5.20 -4.36
N THR A 165 -2.73 6.08 -4.65
CA THR A 165 -2.88 7.35 -3.90
C THR A 165 -3.40 7.15 -2.49
N GLY A 166 -4.14 6.06 -2.26
CA GLY A 166 -4.60 5.66 -0.95
C GLY A 166 -5.61 4.53 -1.01
N ILE A 167 -5.94 3.99 0.16
CA ILE A 167 -6.90 2.90 0.31
C ILE A 167 -7.84 3.26 1.46
N PHE A 168 -9.14 3.24 1.21
CA PHE A 168 -10.09 3.24 2.31
C PHE A 168 -10.29 1.83 2.83
N PHE A 169 -10.23 1.67 4.14
CA PHE A 169 -10.46 0.42 4.84
C PHE A 169 -11.63 0.58 5.83
N TYR A 170 -12.54 -0.37 5.82
CA TYR A 170 -13.72 -0.37 6.69
C TYR A 170 -14.03 -1.79 7.16
N ILE A 171 -14.24 -1.96 8.46
CA ILE A 171 -14.73 -3.22 9.01
C ILE A 171 -16.21 -3.04 9.32
N ASP A 172 -17.07 -3.84 8.71
CA ASP A 172 -18.52 -3.68 8.92
C ASP A 172 -19.01 -4.26 10.26
N LYS A 173 -20.32 -4.17 10.49
CA LYS A 173 -21.00 -4.70 11.69
C LYS A 173 -20.78 -6.21 11.88
N SER A 174 -20.74 -6.96 10.78
CA SER A 174 -20.51 -8.40 10.79
C SER A 174 -19.04 -8.76 11.05
N GLY A 175 -18.14 -7.81 10.86
CA GLY A 175 -16.70 -7.99 10.96
C GLY A 175 -16.04 -8.27 9.62
N GLU A 176 -16.75 -8.10 8.50
CA GLU A 176 -16.19 -8.23 7.16
C GLU A 176 -15.34 -7.01 6.82
N GLU A 177 -14.19 -7.25 6.18
CA GLU A 177 -13.17 -6.26 5.84
C GLU A 177 -13.37 -5.77 4.40
N HIS A 178 -13.61 -4.47 4.23
CA HIS A 178 -13.84 -3.83 2.93
C HIS A 178 -12.67 -2.90 2.58
N GLN A 179 -12.15 -3.00 1.36
CA GLN A 179 -11.03 -2.20 0.85
C GLN A 179 -11.42 -1.49 -0.45
N TYR A 180 -11.19 -0.18 -0.51
CA TYR A 180 -11.49 0.64 -1.68
C TYR A 180 -10.23 1.37 -2.14
N PHE A 181 -9.71 0.97 -3.30
CA PHE A 181 -8.48 1.50 -3.87
C PHE A 181 -8.70 2.80 -4.62
N LEU A 182 -7.85 3.79 -4.33
CA LEU A 182 -7.69 4.99 -5.14
C LEU A 182 -6.42 4.84 -5.98
N HIS A 183 -6.58 4.38 -7.22
CA HIS A 183 -5.45 4.24 -8.16
C HIS A 183 -5.02 5.60 -8.69
N SER A 184 -3.72 5.89 -8.71
CA SER A 184 -3.20 7.17 -9.19
C SER A 184 -3.31 7.37 -10.70
N GLY A 185 -3.51 6.29 -11.46
CA GLY A 185 -3.45 6.31 -12.93
C GLY A 185 -2.04 6.52 -13.49
N VAL A 186 -1.01 6.58 -12.62
CA VAL A 186 0.39 6.75 -13.00
C VAL A 186 1.00 5.38 -13.31
N SER A 187 1.62 5.24 -14.47
CA SER A 187 2.43 4.05 -14.82
C SER A 187 3.71 4.04 -13.97
N PRO A 188 4.19 2.88 -13.49
CA PRO A 188 5.54 2.81 -12.94
C PRO A 188 6.55 3.30 -13.97
N ILE A 189 7.50 4.12 -13.52
CA ILE A 189 8.64 4.65 -14.29
C ILE A 189 9.81 3.68 -14.13
#